data_AF-A0AAW1JR36-F1
#
_entry.id   AF-A0AAW1JR36-F1
#
_cell.length_a   1.000
_cell.length_b   1.000
_cell.length_c   1.000
_cell.angle_alpha   90.00
_cell.angle_beta   90.00
_cell.angle_gamma   90.00
#
_symmetry.space_group_name_H-M   'P 1'
#
loop_
_entity.id
_entity.type
_entity.pdbx_description
1 polymer ?
#
loop_
_entity_poly.entity_id
_entity_poly.type
_entity_poly.pdbx_seq_one_letter_code
_entity_poly.pdbx_strand_id
1 'polypeptide(L)' 'MKFYLIHEELWDLVEKAPAEGEATTVDRKRDEKALSKIGLLVQPQCLEHLQHAKTTKAAWEVLAEGFEDQ' A
#
# COMPACT_ATOMS: atom_id res chain seq x y z
N MET A 1 -0.62 10.84 -0.95
CA MET A 1 -0.79 9.44 -1.42
C MET A 1 -2.22 8.90 -1.22
N LYS A 2 -2.86 9.06 -0.04
CA LYS A 2 -4.25 8.62 0.21
C LYS A 2 -5.25 9.00 -0.91
N PHE A 3 -5.34 10.28 -1.26
CA PHE A 3 -6.27 10.75 -2.31
C PHE A 3 -6.02 10.13 -3.69
N TYR A 4 -4.77 9.80 -4.02
CA TYR A 4 -4.43 9.14 -5.28
C TYR A 4 -4.95 7.70 -5.31
N LEU A 5 -4.79 6.95 -4.22
CA LEU A 5 -5.34 5.60 -4.09
C LEU A 5 -6.87 5.60 -4.06
N ILE A 6 -7.50 6.62 -3.48
CA ILE A 6 -8.97 6.81 -3.55
C ILE A 6 -9.41 7.03 -5.00
N HIS A 7 -8.74 7.93 -5.73
CA HIS A 7 -9.08 8.22 -7.13
C HIS A 7 -8.98 6.99 -8.04
N GLU A 8 -8.09 6.06 -7.71
CA GLU A 8 -7.86 4.83 -8.47
C GLU A 8 -8.67 3.63 -7.99
N GLU A 9 -9.58 3.83 -7.02
CA GLU A 9 -10.39 2.77 -6.43
C GLU A 9 -9.52 1.65 -5.82
N LEU A 10 -8.45 2.03 -5.12
CA LEU A 10 -7.50 1.11 -4.47
C LEU A 10 -7.41 1.32 -2.95
N TRP A 11 -8.08 2.34 -2.40
CA TRP A 11 -8.02 2.66 -0.97
C TRP A 11 -8.64 1.58 -0.08
N ASP A 12 -9.59 0.81 -0.62
CA ASP A 12 -10.18 -0.35 0.05
C ASP A 12 -9.14 -1.39 0.47
N LEU A 13 -8.02 -1.50 -0.27
CA LEU A 13 -6.93 -2.42 0.07
C LEU A 13 -6.14 -2.00 1.32
N VAL A 14 -6.21 -0.73 1.71
CA VAL A 14 -5.60 -0.23 2.95
C VAL A 14 -6.55 -0.45 4.13
N GLU A 15 -7.84 -0.13 3.96
CA GLU A 15 -8.82 -0.22 5.05
C GLU A 15 -9.35 -1.63 5.30
N LYS A 16 -9.54 -2.41 4.23
CA LYS A 16 -10.22 -3.71 4.22
C LYS A 16 -9.41 -4.74 3.45
N ALA A 17 -8.11 -4.81 3.73
CA ALA A 17 -7.25 -5.85 3.18
C ALA A 17 -7.88 -7.24 3.43
N PRO A 18 -7.99 -8.10 2.41
CA PRO A 18 -8.48 -9.47 2.60
C PRO A 18 -7.63 -10.21 3.63
N ALA A 19 -8.25 -11.08 4.43
CA ALA A 19 -7.50 -11.93 5.34
C ALA A 19 -6.53 -12.84 4.56
N GLU A 20 -5.41 -13.21 5.19
CA GLU A 20 -4.47 -14.15 4.59
C GLU A 20 -5.18 -15.46 4.23
N GLY A 21 -5.18 -15.81 2.93
CA GLY A 21 -5.84 -17.01 2.40
C GLY A 21 -7.19 -16.76 1.72
N GLU A 22 -7.80 -15.59 1.92
CA GLU A 22 -9.10 -15.23 1.30
C GLU A 22 -8.96 -14.37 0.04
N ALA A 23 -7.78 -13.81 -0.21
CA ALA A 23 -7.51 -12.95 -1.36
C ALA A 23 -7.64 -13.72 -2.68
N THR A 24 -8.52 -13.24 -3.56
CA THR A 24 -8.65 -13.76 -4.92
C THR A 24 -7.45 -13.34 -5.78
N THR A 25 -7.28 -13.96 -6.96
CA THR A 25 -6.28 -13.53 -7.94
C THR A 25 -6.49 -12.07 -8.37
N VAL A 26 -7.73 -11.58 -8.38
CA VAL A 26 -8.05 -10.18 -8.70
C VAL A 26 -7.55 -9.26 -7.59
N ASP A 27 -7.80 -9.63 -6.33
CA ASP A 27 -7.34 -8.84 -5.18
C ASP A 27 -5.83 -8.72 -5.16
N ARG A 28 -5.12 -9.83 -5.41
CA ARG A 28 -3.64 -9.82 -5.50
C ARG A 28 -3.12 -8.86 -6.57
N LYS A 29 -3.72 -8.85 -7.76
CA LYS A 29 -3.33 -7.92 -8.84
C LYS A 29 -3.61 -6.47 -8.49
N ARG A 30 -4.75 -6.20 -7.84
CA ARG A 30 -5.09 -4.84 -7.37
C ARG A 30 -4.09 -4.39 -6.30
N ASP A 31 -3.72 -5.29 -5.39
CA ASP A 31 -2.74 -5.05 -4.34
C ASP A 31 -1.34 -4.79 -4.90
N GLU A 32 -0.86 -5.59 -5.85
CA GLU A 32 0.40 -5.33 -6.57
C GLU A 32 0.39 -3.97 -7.30
N LYS A 33 -0.74 -3.61 -7.93
CA LYS A 33 -0.92 -2.30 -8.59
C LYS A 33 -0.81 -1.16 -7.58
N ALA A 34 -1.46 -1.28 -6.43
CA ALA A 34 -1.46 -0.27 -5.38
C ALA A 34 -0.09 -0.15 -4.71
N LEU A 35 0.57 -1.27 -4.39
CA LEU A 35 1.93 -1.32 -3.85
C LEU A 35 2.93 -0.63 -4.80
N SER A 36 2.87 -0.93 -6.10
CA SER A 36 3.72 -0.30 -7.12
C SER A 36 3.49 1.22 -7.17
N LYS A 37 2.23 1.66 -7.09
CA LYS A 37 1.87 3.10 -7.05
C LYS A 37 2.41 3.78 -5.81
N ILE A 38 2.32 3.14 -4.64
CA ILE A 38 2.92 3.64 -3.41
C ILE A 38 4.42 3.83 -3.62
N GLY A 39 5.13 2.80 -4.09
CA GLY A 39 6.57 2.87 -4.37
C GLY A 39 6.97 4.00 -5.32
N LEU A 40 6.16 4.28 -6.35
CA LEU A 40 6.42 5.37 -7.31
C LEU A 40 6.13 6.78 -6.76
N LEU A 41 5.30 6.90 -5.72
CA LEU A 41 4.87 8.19 -5.16
C LEU A 41 5.65 8.61 -3.92
N VAL A 42 6.34 7.69 -3.25
CA VAL A 42 7.16 7.99 -2.08
C VAL A 42 8.53 8.54 -2.49
N GLN A 43 9.19 9.19 -1.53
CA GLN A 43 10.56 9.63 -1.73
C GLN A 43 11.51 8.42 -1.74
N PRO A 44 12.64 8.46 -2.47
CA PRO A 44 13.52 7.31 -2.63
C PRO A 44 14.00 6.67 -1.31
N GLN A 45 14.20 7.47 -0.25
CA GLN A 45 14.60 6.97 1.06
C GLN A 45 13.54 6.10 1.73
N CYS A 46 12.27 6.19 1.34
CA CYS A 46 11.22 5.34 1.88
C CYS A 46 11.21 3.94 1.26
N LEU A 47 11.89 3.75 0.12
CA LEU A 47 11.88 2.47 -0.59
C LEU A 47 12.52 1.34 0.23
N GLU A 48 13.51 1.65 1.06
CA GLU A 48 14.14 0.66 1.95
C GLU A 48 13.16 0.13 3.00
N HIS A 49 12.20 0.94 3.44
CA HIS A 49 11.16 0.53 4.37
C HIS A 49 10.04 -0.26 3.66
N LEU A 50 9.77 0.07 2.39
CA LEU A 50 8.75 -0.60 1.58
C LEU A 50 9.17 -1.97 1.05
N GLN A 51 10.47 -2.27 0.95
CA GLN A 51 10.95 -3.55 0.39
C GLN A 51 10.45 -4.79 1.15
N HIS A 52 10.06 -4.61 2.42
CA HIS A 52 9.54 -5.67 3.28
C HIS A 52 8.00 -5.73 3.31
N ALA A 53 7.32 -4.73 2.75
CA ALA A 53 5.87 -4.67 2.70
C ALA A 53 5.34 -5.63 1.61
N LYS A 54 4.54 -6.61 2.03
CA LYS A 54 3.92 -7.59 1.13
C LYS A 54 2.52 -7.22 0.69
N THR A 55 1.90 -6.22 1.33
CA THR A 55 0.55 -5.76 1.04
C THR A 55 0.49 -4.25 1.01
N THR A 56 -0.48 -3.70 0.27
CA THR A 56 -0.73 -2.24 0.23
C THR A 56 -0.97 -1.68 1.63
N LYS A 57 -1.69 -2.42 2.47
CA LYS A 57 -1.93 -2.06 3.86
C LYS A 57 -0.63 -1.97 4.66
N ALA A 58 0.22 -3.00 4.61
CA ALA A 58 1.50 -3.00 5.33
C ALA A 58 2.41 -1.86 4.83
N ALA A 59 2.44 -1.61 3.52
CA ALA A 59 3.18 -0.49 2.93
C ALA A 59 2.67 0.86 3.44
N TRP A 60 1.33 1.03 3.52
CA TRP A 60 0.72 2.23 4.06
C TRP A 60 1.03 2.42 5.54
N GLU A 61 0.94 1.37 6.36
CA GLU A 61 1.22 1.42 7.80
C GLU A 61 2.66 1.83 8.07
N VAL A 62 3.64 1.24 7.38
CA VAL A 62 5.06 1.63 7.50
C VAL A 62 5.28 3.11 7.17
N LEU A 63 4.58 3.61 6.14
CA LEU A 63 4.67 5.02 5.75
C LEU A 63 3.85 5.94 6.66
N ALA A 64 2.79 5.46 7.29
CA ALA A 64 2.05 6.24 8.27
C ALA A 64 2.88 6.38 9.55
N GLU A 65 3.43 5.28 10.05
CA GLU A 65 4.28 5.28 11.26
C GLU A 65 5.58 6.07 11.08
N GLY A 66 6.19 6.03 9.88
CA GLY A 66 7.41 6.77 9.59
C GLY A 66 7.22 8.28 9.34
N PHE A 67 5.97 8.73 9.15
CA PHE A 67 5.64 10.13 8.80
C PHE A 67 4.54 10.74 9.70
N GLU A 68 4.06 10.03 10.72
CA GLU A 68 3.35 10.58 11.86
C GLU A 68 4.36 11.34 12.73
N ASP A 69 4.42 12.66 12.51
CA ASP A 69 5.20 13.68 13.23
C ASP A 69 6.72 13.73 13.03
N GLN A 70 7.13 14.58 12.08
CA GLN A 70 8.18 15.60 12.30
C GLN A 70 7.72 16.98 11.80
#